data_AF-A0A3N6NTF6-F1
#
_entry.id   AF-A0A3N6NTF6-F1
#
_cell.length_a   1.000
_cell.length_b   1.000
_cell.length_c   1.000
_cell.angle_alpha   90.00
_cell.angle_beta   90.00
_cell.angle_gamma   90.00
#
_symmetry.space_group_name_H-M   'P 1'
#
loop_
_entity.id
_entity.type
_entity.pdbx_description
1 polymer ?
#
loop_
_entity_poly.entity_id
_entity_poly.type
_entity_poly.pdbx_seq_one_letter_code
_entity_poly.pdbx_strand_id
1 'polypeptide(L)'
;MDSVDLEVLKSSVRWLDEGHRALLVTVVKTWGSSPRPEGAMLVVREDGLVVGSVSGGCIEDDLIDRVRREGIHIEKPETVKYGITAEEAHRFGLPCGGTIQLVLEPLAEAGGIRALLDAVERGELVARTLDMASGQASLGPASATDGVIFDGNRLTTIHGPRYRMLVIGAGQLSRYLCQIAVGLDYQVTVCDPREEYTDTWDVPGTTLVRTMPDDTVLDMKLDERCAVIALTHDPKLDDLALMEALKTHAFYVGALGSRRNNAARRERLKEFDLDDAQLVRMHGPVGIYIGSRTPPEIAVSILAEVTAAKNGVSLPTILQVEGAKAAREISAGASSDCHV
;
A
#
# COMPACT_ATOMS: atom_id res chain seq x y z
N MET A 1 3.19 5.58 -1.73
CA MET A 1 4.53 5.21 -1.20
C MET A 1 4.36 4.46 0.13
N ASP A 2 5.30 3.61 0.55
CA ASP A 2 5.28 3.04 1.89
C ASP A 2 5.81 4.05 2.95
N SER A 3 5.57 3.83 4.25
CA SER A 3 6.02 4.75 5.30
C SER A 3 7.54 4.82 5.42
N VAL A 4 8.24 3.73 5.11
CA VAL A 4 9.69 3.64 5.18
C VAL A 4 10.32 4.56 4.14
N ASP A 5 9.84 4.50 2.92
CA ASP A 5 10.25 5.36 1.80
C ASP A 5 9.92 6.84 2.09
N LEU A 6 8.80 7.14 2.77
CA LEU A 6 8.50 8.52 3.19
C LEU A 6 9.50 9.02 4.25
N GLU A 7 9.88 8.18 5.21
CA GLU A 7 10.92 8.50 6.19
C GLU A 7 12.31 8.67 5.54
N VAL A 8 12.59 7.94 4.45
CA VAL A 8 13.78 8.17 3.62
C VAL A 8 13.75 9.57 3.01
N LEU A 9 12.63 10.00 2.42
CA LEU A 9 12.51 11.35 1.85
C LEU A 9 12.67 12.44 2.92
N LYS A 10 11.99 12.29 4.07
CA LYS A 10 12.09 13.24 5.19
C LYS A 10 13.51 13.33 5.75
N SER A 11 14.15 12.18 5.96
CA SER A 11 15.52 12.13 6.46
C SER A 11 16.52 12.71 5.46
N SER A 12 16.31 12.46 4.17
CA SER A 12 17.10 13.06 3.08
C SER A 12 17.06 14.58 3.12
N VAL A 13 15.86 15.18 3.19
CA VAL A 13 15.69 16.63 3.27
C VAL A 13 16.31 17.18 4.55
N ARG A 14 16.03 16.57 5.71
CA ARG A 14 16.58 16.99 7.00
C ARG A 14 18.10 16.98 7.01
N TRP A 15 18.73 15.91 6.53
CA TRP A 15 20.19 15.79 6.53
C TRP A 15 20.85 16.81 5.60
N LEU A 16 20.25 17.10 4.45
CA LEU A 16 20.72 18.19 3.58
C LEU A 16 20.65 19.55 4.28
N ASP A 17 19.57 19.84 5.02
CA ASP A 17 19.41 21.09 5.77
C ASP A 17 20.42 21.24 6.90
N GLU A 18 20.79 20.13 7.52
CA GLU A 18 21.85 20.05 8.54
C GLU A 18 23.26 20.18 7.94
N GLY A 19 23.38 20.27 6.61
CA GLY A 19 24.65 20.39 5.90
C GLY A 19 25.40 19.08 5.72
N HIS A 20 24.75 17.94 5.98
CA HIS A 20 25.33 16.63 5.79
C HIS A 20 25.28 16.18 4.34
N ARG A 21 26.29 15.42 3.94
CA ARG A 21 26.26 14.69 2.66
C ARG A 21 25.54 13.36 2.85
N ALA A 22 24.70 13.01 1.88
CA ALA A 22 23.92 11.79 1.91
C ALA A 22 23.82 11.16 0.52
N LEU A 23 23.64 9.85 0.48
CA LEU A 23 23.54 9.03 -0.71
C LEU A 23 22.18 8.34 -0.71
N LEU A 24 21.32 8.73 -1.64
CA LEU A 24 20.05 8.05 -1.88
C LEU A 24 20.31 6.82 -2.74
N VAL A 25 19.78 5.68 -2.32
CA VAL A 25 19.94 4.40 -2.98
C VAL A 25 18.56 3.88 -3.33
N THR A 26 18.37 3.49 -4.58
CA THR A 26 17.08 2.99 -5.09
C THR A 26 17.26 1.65 -5.76
N VAL A 27 16.39 0.68 -5.42
CA VAL A 27 16.30 -0.59 -6.14
C VAL A 27 15.70 -0.35 -7.52
N VAL A 28 16.47 -0.53 -8.59
CA VAL A 28 16.01 -0.30 -9.97
C VAL A 28 15.72 -1.57 -10.73
N LYS A 29 16.26 -2.70 -10.28
CA LYS A 29 15.98 -3.99 -10.89
C LYS A 29 16.23 -5.13 -9.93
N THR A 30 15.39 -6.16 -10.00
CA THR A 30 15.59 -7.40 -9.24
C THR A 30 15.52 -8.62 -10.17
N TRP A 31 16.30 -9.65 -9.87
CA TRP A 31 16.23 -10.95 -10.53
C TRP A 31 16.12 -12.04 -9.49
N GLY A 32 15.21 -12.99 -9.70
CA GLY A 32 14.93 -14.03 -8.72
C GLY A 32 14.17 -13.49 -7.50
N SER A 33 14.38 -14.11 -6.35
CA SER A 33 13.76 -13.67 -5.09
C SER A 33 14.55 -12.50 -4.51
N SER A 34 13.96 -11.30 -4.50
CA SER A 34 14.52 -10.12 -3.82
C SER A 34 13.71 -9.80 -2.56
N PRO A 35 14.36 -9.51 -1.43
CA PRO A 35 13.70 -9.14 -0.17
C PRO A 35 12.94 -7.80 -0.23
N ARG A 36 13.34 -6.88 -1.12
CA ARG A 36 12.63 -5.61 -1.38
C ARG A 36 12.29 -5.47 -2.87
N PRO A 37 11.14 -4.86 -3.21
CA PRO A 37 10.73 -4.67 -4.59
C PRO A 37 11.50 -3.52 -5.26
N GLU A 38 11.37 -3.43 -6.59
CA GLU A 38 11.81 -2.26 -7.36
C GLU A 38 11.13 -1.00 -6.84
N GLY A 39 11.90 0.07 -6.66
CA GLY A 39 11.47 1.34 -6.09
C GLY A 39 11.79 1.51 -4.61
N ALA A 40 12.11 0.43 -3.89
CA ALA A 40 12.49 0.53 -2.48
C ALA A 40 13.71 1.44 -2.31
N MET A 41 13.65 2.31 -1.30
CA MET A 41 14.67 3.33 -1.06
C MET A 41 15.43 3.13 0.26
N LEU A 42 16.64 3.66 0.27
CA LEU A 42 17.55 3.76 1.41
C LEU A 42 18.31 5.07 1.27
N VAL A 43 18.54 5.80 2.36
CA VAL A 43 19.48 6.92 2.38
C VAL A 43 20.57 6.67 3.41
N VAL A 44 21.83 6.84 3.00
CA VAL A 44 23.01 6.69 3.85
C VAL A 44 23.71 8.04 3.97
N ARG A 45 23.87 8.54 5.19
CA ARG A 45 24.61 9.76 5.50
C ARG A 45 26.12 9.50 5.53
N GLU A 46 26.93 10.52 5.33
CA GLU A 46 28.41 10.42 5.28
C GLU A 46 29.08 9.80 6.53
N ASP A 47 28.41 9.79 7.69
CA ASP A 47 28.88 9.13 8.91
C ASP A 47 28.37 7.69 9.09
N GLY A 48 27.61 7.20 8.11
CA GLY A 48 27.03 5.86 8.08
C GLY A 48 25.70 5.73 8.83
N LEU A 49 25.04 6.83 9.22
CA LEU A 49 23.63 6.74 9.61
C LEU A 49 22.78 6.36 8.39
N VAL A 50 21.78 5.52 8.63
CA VAL A 50 20.96 4.94 7.57
C VAL A 50 19.47 5.01 7.91
N VAL A 51 18.65 5.26 6.90
CA VAL A 51 17.18 5.15 6.96
C VAL A 51 16.70 4.44 5.70
N GLY A 52 15.71 3.56 5.81
CA GLY A 52 15.19 2.79 4.69
C GLY A 52 15.77 1.39 4.59
N SER A 53 15.44 0.68 3.51
CA SER A 53 15.98 -0.65 3.23
C SER A 53 15.82 -1.06 1.77
N VAL A 54 16.91 -1.61 1.21
CA VAL A 54 16.99 -2.18 -0.14
C VAL A 54 17.16 -3.71 -0.14
N SER A 55 17.61 -4.31 0.97
CA SER A 55 17.84 -5.76 1.08
C SER A 55 17.41 -6.38 2.40
N GLY A 56 17.26 -5.58 3.45
CA GLY A 56 16.92 -6.06 4.79
C GLY A 56 18.13 -6.36 5.69
N GLY A 57 19.32 -5.89 5.33
CA GLY A 57 20.49 -5.84 6.22
C GLY A 57 21.83 -5.86 5.48
N CYS A 58 22.12 -6.95 4.76
CA CYS A 58 23.50 -7.22 4.33
C CYS A 58 24.04 -6.24 3.28
N ILE A 59 23.21 -5.76 2.35
CA ILE A 59 23.62 -4.73 1.39
C ILE A 59 23.75 -3.37 2.10
N GLU A 60 22.87 -3.09 3.07
CA GLU A 60 22.93 -1.88 3.87
C GLU A 60 24.24 -1.77 4.66
N ASP A 61 24.69 -2.86 5.29
CA ASP A 61 25.96 -2.91 6.03
C ASP A 61 27.17 -2.59 5.13
N ASP A 62 27.21 -3.14 3.91
CA ASP A 62 28.27 -2.88 2.93
C ASP A 62 28.29 -1.42 2.48
N LEU A 63 27.11 -0.83 2.24
CA LEU A 63 26.97 0.58 1.89
C LEU A 63 27.43 1.49 3.04
N ILE A 64 27.07 1.17 4.28
CA ILE A 64 27.50 1.90 5.48
C ILE A 64 29.03 1.84 5.62
N ASP A 65 29.61 0.65 5.49
CA ASP A 65 31.06 0.47 5.60
C ASP A 65 31.81 1.19 4.49
N ARG A 66 31.31 1.15 3.25
CA ARG A 66 31.87 1.90 2.10
C ARG A 66 31.85 3.41 2.40
N VAL A 67 30.70 3.95 2.79
CA VAL A 67 30.57 5.39 3.09
C VAL A 67 31.43 5.82 4.28
N ARG A 68 31.58 5.00 5.32
CA ARG A 68 32.45 5.34 6.46
C ARG A 68 33.93 5.32 6.13
N ARG A 69 34.36 4.35 5.33
CA ARG A 69 35.78 4.16 5.00
C ARG A 69 36.26 5.13 3.92
N GLU A 70 35.42 5.31 2.90
CA GLU A 70 35.77 6.05 1.69
C GLU A 70 35.11 7.42 1.67
N GLY A 71 34.11 7.70 2.50
CA GLY A 71 33.27 8.89 2.34
C GLY A 71 32.35 8.77 1.11
N ILE A 72 31.54 9.79 0.90
CA ILE A 72 30.74 9.92 -0.32
C ILE A 72 31.60 10.67 -1.35
N HIS A 73 32.24 9.99 -2.28
CA HIS A 73 33.00 10.65 -3.37
C HIS A 73 32.28 10.66 -4.71
N ILE A 74 31.10 10.06 -4.75
CA ILE A 74 30.24 10.01 -5.93
C ILE A 74 29.76 11.44 -6.24
N GLU A 75 30.12 11.98 -7.40
CA GLU A 75 29.67 13.30 -7.87
C GLU A 75 28.42 13.23 -8.74
N LYS A 76 28.16 12.07 -9.35
CA LYS A 76 27.04 11.82 -10.27
C LYS A 76 26.42 10.47 -10.00
N PRO A 77 25.12 10.27 -10.29
CA PRO A 77 24.48 8.99 -10.07
C PRO A 77 25.21 7.84 -10.77
N GLU A 78 25.39 6.73 -10.07
CA GLU A 78 26.01 5.52 -10.62
C GLU A 78 25.16 4.28 -10.31
N THR A 79 25.39 3.18 -11.04
CA THR A 79 24.73 1.91 -10.78
C THR A 79 25.67 0.91 -10.16
N VAL A 80 25.19 0.15 -9.16
CA VAL A 80 25.91 -1.00 -8.60
C VAL A 80 25.01 -2.24 -8.66
N LYS A 81 25.62 -3.40 -8.82
CA LYS A 81 24.94 -4.70 -8.82
C LYS A 81 25.48 -5.55 -7.68
N TYR A 82 24.57 -6.19 -6.96
CA TYR A 82 24.85 -7.11 -5.86
C TYR A 82 24.33 -8.51 -6.21
N GLY A 83 25.03 -9.55 -5.75
CA GLY A 83 24.65 -10.94 -5.99
C GLY A 83 24.93 -11.41 -7.42
N ILE A 84 26.06 -10.99 -8.00
CA ILE A 84 26.49 -11.42 -9.34
C ILE A 84 27.03 -12.86 -9.28
N THR A 85 27.68 -13.20 -8.16
CA THR A 85 28.16 -14.56 -7.87
C THR A 85 27.31 -15.24 -6.79
N ALA A 86 27.34 -16.58 -6.75
CA ALA A 86 26.64 -17.34 -5.71
C ALA A 86 27.18 -17.07 -4.29
N GLU A 87 28.47 -16.77 -4.19
CA GLU A 87 29.14 -16.43 -2.93
C GLU A 87 28.73 -15.03 -2.45
N GLU A 88 28.65 -14.05 -3.35
CA GLU A 88 28.08 -12.73 -3.05
C GLU A 88 26.60 -12.83 -2.68
N ALA A 89 25.80 -13.60 -3.42
CA ALA A 89 24.38 -13.76 -3.12
C ALA A 89 24.17 -14.37 -1.71
N HIS A 90 25.01 -15.32 -1.31
CA HIS A 90 24.99 -15.87 0.04
C HIS A 90 25.42 -14.84 1.10
N ARG A 91 26.53 -14.11 0.85
CA ARG A 91 27.02 -13.04 1.73
C ARG A 91 25.99 -11.94 1.95
N PHE A 92 25.25 -11.58 0.90
CA PHE A 92 24.26 -10.50 0.94
C PHE A 92 22.86 -10.97 1.34
N GLY A 93 22.70 -12.21 1.80
CA GLY A 93 21.40 -12.69 2.27
C GLY A 93 20.34 -12.71 1.16
N LEU A 94 20.75 -12.96 -0.09
CA LEU A 94 19.88 -13.13 -1.25
C LEU A 94 19.63 -14.64 -1.46
N PRO A 95 18.69 -15.28 -0.71
CA PRO A 95 18.43 -16.70 -0.86
C PRO A 95 17.98 -17.00 -2.29
N CYS A 96 18.48 -18.12 -2.83
CA CYS A 96 18.19 -18.63 -4.18
C CYS A 96 18.91 -17.94 -5.35
N GLY A 97 20.00 -17.21 -5.12
CA GLY A 97 20.82 -16.64 -6.21
C GLY A 97 20.19 -15.39 -6.83
N GLY A 98 19.48 -14.61 -6.02
CA GLY A 98 18.92 -13.34 -6.45
C GLY A 98 20.02 -12.31 -6.75
N THR A 99 19.77 -11.45 -7.73
CA THR A 99 20.62 -10.30 -8.06
C THR A 99 19.79 -9.03 -7.89
N ILE A 100 20.40 -7.97 -7.36
CA ILE A 100 19.77 -6.66 -7.23
C ILE A 100 20.64 -5.62 -7.93
N GLN A 101 20.01 -4.73 -8.69
CA GLN A 101 20.66 -3.54 -9.24
C GLN A 101 20.14 -2.30 -8.51
N LEU A 102 21.08 -1.47 -8.08
CA LEU A 102 20.83 -0.24 -7.36
C LEU A 102 21.33 0.96 -8.17
N VAL A 103 20.63 2.09 -8.06
CA VAL A 103 21.16 3.41 -8.40
C VAL A 103 21.57 4.09 -7.11
N LEU A 104 22.82 4.58 -7.04
CA LEU A 104 23.32 5.42 -5.98
C LEU A 104 23.38 6.86 -6.47
N GLU A 105 22.55 7.71 -5.88
CA GLU A 105 22.40 9.12 -6.19
C GLU A 105 22.97 9.97 -5.05
N PRO A 106 24.08 10.72 -5.26
CA PRO A 106 24.56 11.66 -4.26
C PRO A 106 23.54 12.81 -4.15
N LEU A 107 22.99 13.00 -2.95
CA LEU A 107 21.97 14.01 -2.74
C LEU A 107 22.59 15.40 -2.81
N ALA A 108 21.97 16.25 -3.62
CA ALA A 108 22.26 17.66 -3.74
C ALA A 108 20.95 18.45 -3.82
N GLU A 109 21.01 19.76 -3.57
CA GLU A 109 19.83 20.64 -3.66
C GLU A 109 19.18 20.57 -5.07
N ALA A 110 20.00 20.48 -6.11
CA ALA A 110 19.56 20.31 -7.51
C ALA A 110 18.88 18.95 -7.80
N GLY A 111 18.98 17.98 -6.88
CA GLY A 111 18.32 16.68 -6.97
C GLY A 111 16.82 16.71 -6.69
N GLY A 112 16.25 17.86 -6.30
CA GLY A 112 14.80 18.04 -6.22
C GLY A 112 14.09 17.20 -5.15
N ILE A 113 14.82 16.64 -4.18
CA ILE A 113 14.26 15.77 -3.14
C ILE A 113 13.26 16.50 -2.23
N ARG A 114 13.49 17.79 -1.97
CA ARG A 114 12.55 18.65 -1.23
C ARG A 114 11.25 18.85 -2.00
N ALA A 115 11.33 19.20 -3.28
CA ALA A 115 10.16 19.36 -4.12
C ALA A 115 9.35 18.05 -4.21
N LEU A 116 10.03 16.89 -4.23
CA LEU A 116 9.38 15.58 -4.17
C LEU A 116 8.64 15.39 -2.85
N LEU A 117 9.30 15.64 -1.71
CA LEU A 117 8.68 15.51 -0.39
C LEU A 117 7.44 16.41 -0.28
N ASP A 118 7.55 17.69 -0.67
CA ASP A 118 6.45 18.65 -0.62
C ASP A 118 5.25 18.19 -1.47
N ALA A 119 5.49 17.59 -2.64
CA ALA A 119 4.42 17.04 -3.49
C ALA A 119 3.73 15.85 -2.82
N VAL A 120 4.50 14.92 -2.26
CA VAL A 120 3.97 13.74 -1.55
C VAL A 120 3.17 14.14 -0.32
N GLU A 121 3.62 15.14 0.45
CA GLU A 121 2.91 15.66 1.63
C GLU A 121 1.62 16.41 1.27
N ARG A 122 1.54 17.01 0.07
CA ARG A 122 0.27 17.53 -0.49
C ARG A 122 -0.67 16.44 -1.02
N GLY A 123 -0.25 15.17 -0.97
CA GLY A 123 -1.03 14.05 -1.48
C GLY A 123 -0.98 13.89 -3.00
N GLU A 124 -0.02 14.52 -3.68
CA GLU A 124 0.14 14.41 -5.12
C GLU A 124 0.85 13.11 -5.51
N LEU A 125 0.38 12.48 -6.59
CA LEU A 125 1.07 11.35 -7.23
C LEU A 125 1.96 11.89 -8.35
N VAL A 126 3.27 11.71 -8.21
CA VAL A 126 4.28 12.31 -9.10
C VAL A 126 5.32 11.27 -9.55
N ALA A 127 5.76 11.42 -10.80
CA ALA A 127 6.92 10.73 -11.34
C ALA A 127 8.14 11.60 -11.11
N ARG A 128 9.19 11.04 -10.51
CA ARG A 128 10.52 11.66 -10.44
C ARG A 128 11.43 11.00 -11.45
N THR A 129 11.95 11.77 -12.40
CA THR A 129 12.92 11.32 -13.40
C THR A 129 14.29 11.92 -13.10
N LEU A 130 15.25 11.06 -12.76
CA LEU A 130 16.66 11.37 -12.55
C LEU A 130 17.44 11.10 -13.84
N ASP A 131 18.25 12.08 -14.27
CA ASP A 131 19.21 11.93 -15.36
C ASP A 131 20.58 11.52 -14.80
N MET A 132 21.08 10.35 -15.21
CA MET A 132 22.29 9.74 -14.65
C MET A 132 23.57 10.51 -15.03
N ALA A 133 23.56 11.26 -16.15
CA ALA A 133 24.74 11.97 -16.64
C ALA A 133 24.95 13.33 -15.96
N SER A 134 23.85 13.99 -15.58
CA SER A 134 23.84 15.32 -14.95
C SER A 134 23.57 15.29 -13.45
N GLY A 135 22.91 14.25 -12.93
CA GLY A 135 22.42 14.21 -11.56
C GLY A 135 21.20 15.09 -11.30
N GLN A 136 20.62 15.70 -12.33
CA GLN A 136 19.41 16.52 -12.20
C GLN A 136 18.17 15.64 -12.20
N ALA A 137 17.18 16.02 -11.38
CA ALA A 137 15.88 15.37 -11.37
C ALA A 137 14.75 16.35 -11.66
N SER A 138 13.72 15.86 -12.36
CA SER A 138 12.48 16.59 -12.63
C SER A 138 11.28 15.83 -12.12
N LEU A 139 10.24 16.55 -11.71
CA LEU A 139 8.94 15.98 -11.36
C LEU A 139 7.96 16.15 -12.51
N GLY A 140 7.12 15.14 -12.72
CA GLY A 140 6.04 15.14 -13.70
C GLY A 140 4.80 14.40 -13.17
N PRO A 141 3.69 14.43 -13.91
CA PRO A 141 2.49 13.67 -13.56
C PRO A 141 2.78 12.16 -13.59
N ALA A 142 2.08 11.40 -12.75
CA ALA A 142 2.13 9.94 -12.71
C ALA A 142 0.73 9.33 -12.58
N SER A 143 0.60 8.09 -13.03
CA SER A 143 -0.55 7.21 -12.83
C SER A 143 -0.28 6.19 -11.72
N ALA A 144 -1.33 5.68 -11.07
CA ALA A 144 -1.18 4.63 -10.04
C ALA A 144 -0.64 3.31 -10.61
N THR A 145 -0.79 3.10 -11.92
CA THR A 145 -0.29 1.92 -12.65
C THR A 145 1.16 2.04 -13.10
N ASP A 146 1.77 3.22 -12.97
CA ASP A 146 3.15 3.43 -13.40
C ASP A 146 4.12 2.71 -12.45
N GLY A 147 5.17 2.13 -13.03
CA GLY A 147 6.22 1.42 -12.31
C GLY A 147 7.55 2.16 -12.32
N VAL A 148 8.56 1.55 -11.70
CA VAL A 148 9.94 2.01 -11.82
C VAL A 148 10.45 1.68 -13.23
N ILE A 149 11.06 2.67 -13.87
CA ILE A 149 11.65 2.52 -15.20
C ILE A 149 13.11 2.94 -15.12
N PHE A 150 14.01 2.06 -15.55
CA PHE A 150 15.44 2.35 -15.63
C PHE A 150 16.02 1.83 -16.95
N ASP A 151 16.60 2.74 -17.75
CA ASP A 151 17.18 2.44 -19.06
C ASP A 151 18.72 2.54 -19.11
N GLY A 152 19.37 2.85 -17.97
CA GLY A 152 20.80 3.09 -17.87
C GLY A 152 21.19 4.58 -17.90
N ASN A 153 20.39 5.42 -18.56
CA ASN A 153 20.61 6.86 -18.66
C ASN A 153 19.63 7.66 -17.80
N ARG A 154 18.42 7.12 -17.57
CA ARG A 154 17.36 7.74 -16.79
C ARG A 154 16.73 6.74 -15.85
N LEU A 155 16.45 7.22 -14.64
CA LEU A 155 15.65 6.51 -13.64
C LEU A 155 14.35 7.28 -13.40
N THR A 156 13.21 6.68 -13.72
CA THR A 156 11.89 7.20 -13.35
C THR A 156 11.31 6.37 -12.20
N THR A 157 10.90 7.05 -11.14
CA THR A 157 10.29 6.45 -9.93
C THR A 157 8.98 7.13 -9.60
N ILE A 158 8.02 6.39 -9.07
CA ILE A 158 6.67 6.90 -8.78
C ILE A 158 6.49 7.08 -7.29
N HIS A 159 6.15 8.30 -6.89
CA HIS A 159 6.03 8.74 -5.51
C HIS A 159 4.67 9.35 -5.30
N GLY A 160 4.03 9.05 -4.19
CA GLY A 160 2.71 9.59 -3.90
C GLY A 160 2.24 9.18 -2.52
N PRO A 161 1.03 9.59 -2.12
CA PRO A 161 0.53 9.38 -0.77
C PRO A 161 0.56 7.90 -0.39
N ARG A 162 0.59 7.65 0.92
CA ARG A 162 0.39 6.31 1.47
C ARG A 162 -0.97 5.79 1.02
N TYR A 163 -1.11 4.47 0.93
CA TYR A 163 -2.42 3.88 0.71
C TYR A 163 -3.32 4.23 1.90
N ARG A 164 -4.49 4.78 1.63
CA ARG A 164 -5.44 5.24 2.65
C ARG A 164 -6.57 4.22 2.77
N MET A 165 -7.05 3.99 3.98
CA MET A 165 -8.16 3.08 4.23
C MET A 165 -9.19 3.78 5.12
N LEU A 166 -10.41 3.91 4.61
CA LEU A 166 -11.57 4.35 5.36
C LEU A 166 -12.37 3.12 5.83
N VAL A 167 -12.46 2.95 7.14
CA VAL A 167 -13.24 1.88 7.77
C VAL A 167 -14.49 2.47 8.38
N ILE A 168 -15.66 2.00 7.94
CA ILE A 168 -16.95 2.45 8.49
C ILE A 168 -17.36 1.51 9.62
N GLY A 169 -17.53 2.09 10.80
CA GLY A 169 -17.84 1.38 12.03
C GLY A 169 -16.64 1.17 12.94
N ALA A 170 -16.79 1.53 14.20
CA ALA A 170 -15.81 1.34 15.28
C ALA A 170 -16.10 0.07 16.12
N GLY A 171 -16.62 -0.98 15.47
CA GLY A 171 -16.96 -2.26 16.10
C GLY A 171 -15.74 -3.15 16.39
N GLN A 172 -15.98 -4.32 17.01
CA GLN A 172 -14.93 -5.28 17.38
C GLN A 172 -14.16 -5.82 16.17
N LEU A 173 -14.83 -6.10 15.04
CA LEU A 173 -14.16 -6.53 13.82
C LEU A 173 -13.21 -5.44 13.28
N SER A 174 -13.68 -4.19 13.26
CA SER A 174 -12.88 -3.05 12.83
C SER A 174 -11.61 -2.89 13.64
N ARG A 175 -11.63 -3.17 14.95
CA ARG A 175 -10.42 -3.12 15.79
C ARG A 175 -9.32 -4.05 15.26
N TYR A 176 -9.64 -5.33 15.01
CA TYR A 176 -8.66 -6.29 14.48
C TYR A 176 -8.22 -5.93 13.05
N LEU A 177 -9.15 -5.50 12.20
CA LEU A 177 -8.84 -5.09 10.85
C LEU A 177 -7.90 -3.89 10.84
N CYS A 178 -8.15 -2.87 11.66
CA CYS A 178 -7.30 -1.68 11.73
C CYS A 178 -5.91 -1.98 12.26
N GLN A 179 -5.77 -2.85 13.28
CA GLN A 179 -4.47 -3.29 13.80
C GLN A 179 -3.61 -3.92 12.70
N ILE A 180 -4.19 -4.82 11.91
CA ILE A 180 -3.48 -5.48 10.81
C ILE A 180 -3.24 -4.49 9.66
N ALA A 181 -4.22 -3.64 9.33
CA ALA A 181 -4.10 -2.65 8.25
C ALA A 181 -2.99 -1.61 8.52
N VAL A 182 -2.85 -1.13 9.75
CA VAL A 182 -1.73 -0.27 10.15
C VAL A 182 -0.39 -1.00 9.97
N GLY A 183 -0.32 -2.29 10.35
CA GLY A 183 0.86 -3.12 10.11
C GLY A 183 1.16 -3.39 8.62
N LEU A 184 0.14 -3.37 7.76
CA LEU A 184 0.25 -3.40 6.29
C LEU A 184 0.51 -2.02 5.68
N ASP A 185 0.81 -1.04 6.52
CA ASP A 185 1.22 0.32 6.15
C ASP A 185 0.11 1.22 5.57
N TYR A 186 -1.16 0.88 5.78
CA TYR A 186 -2.27 1.77 5.44
C TYR A 186 -2.35 2.95 6.43
N GLN A 187 -2.65 4.14 5.90
CA GLN A 187 -3.13 5.26 6.70
C GLN A 187 -4.63 5.05 6.96
N VAL A 188 -4.99 4.61 8.17
CA VAL A 188 -6.34 4.18 8.50
C VAL A 188 -7.14 5.31 9.15
N THR A 189 -8.30 5.62 8.58
CA THR A 189 -9.34 6.47 9.18
C THR A 189 -10.54 5.60 9.54
N VAL A 190 -11.00 5.68 10.78
CA VAL A 190 -12.20 4.99 11.26
C VAL A 190 -13.30 6.00 11.46
N CYS A 191 -14.44 5.77 10.80
CA CYS A 191 -15.60 6.65 10.85
C CYS A 191 -16.75 5.94 11.55
N ASP A 192 -17.19 6.48 12.68
CA ASP A 192 -18.40 6.03 13.35
C ASP A 192 -19.02 7.22 14.14
N PRO A 193 -20.25 7.66 13.82
CA PRO A 193 -20.86 8.78 14.53
C PRO A 193 -21.38 8.42 15.93
N ARG A 194 -21.35 7.13 16.32
CA ARG A 194 -21.91 6.65 17.58
C ARG A 194 -20.87 6.74 18.70
N GLU A 195 -21.21 7.45 19.77
CA GLU A 195 -20.30 7.71 20.89
C GLU A 195 -19.91 6.43 21.63
N GLU A 196 -20.82 5.46 21.74
CA GLU A 196 -20.60 4.22 22.48
C GLU A 196 -19.46 3.37 21.90
N TYR A 197 -19.27 3.45 20.57
CA TYR A 197 -18.19 2.76 19.87
C TYR A 197 -16.90 3.61 19.82
N THR A 198 -17.03 4.93 19.73
CA THR A 198 -15.89 5.83 19.53
C THR A 198 -15.20 6.25 20.83
N ASP A 199 -15.91 6.33 21.95
CA ASP A 199 -15.33 6.65 23.27
C ASP A 199 -14.37 5.57 23.77
N THR A 200 -14.55 4.32 23.32
CA THR A 200 -13.71 3.17 23.70
C THR A 200 -12.69 2.81 22.62
N TRP A 201 -12.54 3.63 21.57
CA TRP A 201 -11.62 3.33 20.48
C TRP A 201 -10.18 3.71 20.86
N ASP A 202 -9.30 2.71 20.87
CA ASP A 202 -7.94 2.82 21.39
C ASP A 202 -6.88 2.22 20.46
N VAL A 203 -7.24 1.93 19.19
CA VAL A 203 -6.32 1.30 18.24
C VAL A 203 -5.22 2.27 17.81
N PRO A 204 -3.94 2.01 18.14
CA PRO A 204 -2.84 2.91 17.79
C PRO A 204 -2.66 3.03 16.26
N GLY A 205 -2.23 4.21 15.81
CA GLY A 205 -1.98 4.48 14.38
C GLY A 205 -3.22 4.69 13.53
N THR A 206 -4.40 4.81 14.15
CA THR A 206 -5.67 5.11 13.47
C THR A 206 -6.13 6.54 13.76
N THR A 207 -6.74 7.19 12.79
CA THR A 207 -7.47 8.46 12.98
C THR A 207 -8.94 8.14 13.16
N LEU A 208 -9.56 8.58 14.25
CA LEU A 208 -10.98 8.40 14.51
C LEU A 208 -11.76 9.68 14.16
N VAL A 209 -12.83 9.55 13.38
CA VAL A 209 -13.77 10.64 13.07
C VAL A 209 -15.19 10.26 13.44
N ARG A 210 -15.96 11.23 13.95
CA ARG A 210 -17.35 11.08 14.39
C ARG A 210 -18.37 11.71 13.43
N THR A 211 -17.90 12.13 12.26
CA THR A 211 -18.71 12.67 11.18
C THR A 211 -19.62 11.59 10.59
N MET A 212 -20.62 12.00 9.80
CA MET A 212 -21.39 11.04 9.04
C MET A 212 -20.51 10.39 7.95
N PRO A 213 -20.74 9.11 7.59
CA PRO A 213 -19.85 8.38 6.68
C PRO A 213 -19.75 8.97 5.26
N ASP A 214 -20.84 9.49 4.72
CA ASP A 214 -20.90 10.20 3.43
C ASP A 214 -20.09 11.49 3.45
N ASP A 215 -20.24 12.33 4.48
CA ASP A 215 -19.43 13.55 4.66
C ASP A 215 -17.94 13.23 4.71
N THR A 216 -17.59 12.15 5.42
CA THR A 216 -16.19 11.69 5.55
C THR A 216 -15.62 11.25 4.22
N VAL A 217 -16.40 10.53 3.40
CA VAL A 217 -15.98 10.12 2.06
C VAL A 217 -15.70 11.34 1.17
N LEU A 218 -16.57 12.35 1.22
CA LEU A 218 -16.43 13.59 0.44
C LEU A 218 -15.20 14.40 0.88
N ASP A 219 -15.00 14.58 2.18
CA ASP A 219 -13.88 15.33 2.75
C ASP A 219 -12.52 14.68 2.42
N MET A 220 -12.46 13.34 2.50
CA MET A 220 -11.23 12.60 2.22
C MET A 220 -10.78 12.65 0.76
N LYS A 221 -11.65 13.05 -0.20
CA LYS A 221 -11.36 13.10 -1.64
C LYS A 221 -10.68 11.80 -2.11
N LEU A 222 -11.40 10.70 -2.01
CA LEU A 222 -10.86 9.37 -2.27
C LEU A 222 -10.35 9.23 -3.71
N ASP A 223 -9.14 8.70 -3.84
CA ASP A 223 -8.41 8.48 -5.09
C ASP A 223 -8.10 6.99 -5.32
N GLU A 224 -7.36 6.67 -6.38
CA GLU A 224 -6.93 5.30 -6.74
C GLU A 224 -6.05 4.61 -5.68
N ARG A 225 -5.62 5.30 -4.62
CA ARG A 225 -4.88 4.74 -3.48
C ARG A 225 -5.73 4.58 -2.23
N CYS A 226 -7.03 4.80 -2.35
CA CYS A 226 -7.98 4.67 -1.24
C CYS A 226 -8.78 3.36 -1.31
N ALA A 227 -8.94 2.72 -0.15
CA ALA A 227 -9.90 1.64 0.06
C ALA A 227 -10.99 2.09 1.04
N VAL A 228 -12.24 1.67 0.80
CA VAL A 228 -13.37 1.87 1.72
C VAL A 228 -13.93 0.50 2.11
N ILE A 229 -14.10 0.28 3.42
CA ILE A 229 -14.62 -0.98 3.95
C ILE A 229 -15.75 -0.68 4.93
N ALA A 230 -16.97 -1.02 4.54
CA ALA A 230 -18.17 -0.91 5.37
C ALA A 230 -18.31 -2.15 6.26
N LEU A 231 -18.06 -1.97 7.56
CA LEU A 231 -18.02 -3.06 8.55
C LEU A 231 -19.13 -2.95 9.60
N THR A 232 -20.12 -2.09 9.38
CA THR A 232 -21.26 -2.01 10.29
C THR A 232 -22.30 -3.07 9.95
N HIS A 233 -23.29 -3.20 10.83
CA HIS A 233 -24.53 -3.91 10.54
C HIS A 233 -25.71 -2.94 10.40
N ASP A 234 -25.43 -1.63 10.34
CA ASP A 234 -26.44 -0.58 10.25
C ASP A 234 -26.49 -0.07 8.80
N PRO A 235 -27.57 -0.36 8.04
CA PRO A 235 -27.74 0.14 6.69
C PRO A 235 -27.60 1.66 6.60
N LYS A 236 -27.98 2.42 7.63
CA LYS A 236 -27.86 3.89 7.60
C LYS A 236 -26.42 4.33 7.46
N LEU A 237 -25.48 3.68 8.15
CA LEU A 237 -24.07 4.08 8.12
C LEU A 237 -23.36 3.52 6.90
N ASP A 238 -23.53 2.22 6.65
CA ASP A 238 -22.87 1.57 5.52
C ASP A 238 -23.35 2.14 4.18
N ASP A 239 -24.66 2.29 4.00
CA ASP A 239 -25.20 2.69 2.70
C ASP A 239 -24.83 4.16 2.41
N LEU A 240 -24.82 5.06 3.41
CA LEU A 240 -24.32 6.43 3.27
C LEU A 240 -22.88 6.48 2.76
N ALA A 241 -21.98 5.71 3.36
CA ALA A 241 -20.60 5.63 2.88
C ALA A 241 -20.50 5.04 1.47
N LEU A 242 -21.22 3.95 1.19
CA LEU A 242 -21.12 3.25 -0.09
C LEU A 242 -21.69 4.07 -1.25
N MET A 243 -22.76 4.84 -1.02
CA MET A 243 -23.33 5.75 -2.02
C MET A 243 -22.31 6.75 -2.55
N GLU A 244 -21.51 7.34 -1.67
CA GLU A 244 -20.48 8.29 -2.09
C GLU A 244 -19.20 7.58 -2.55
N ALA A 245 -18.77 6.51 -1.85
CA ALA A 245 -17.52 5.83 -2.16
C ALA A 245 -17.51 5.22 -3.56
N LEU A 246 -18.64 4.65 -4.01
CA LEU A 246 -18.75 4.03 -5.35
C LEU A 246 -18.69 5.04 -6.50
N LYS A 247 -18.89 6.34 -6.22
CA LYS A 247 -18.72 7.43 -7.20
C LYS A 247 -17.26 7.87 -7.36
N THR A 248 -16.38 7.48 -6.43
CA THR A 248 -14.96 7.87 -6.41
C THR A 248 -14.07 6.92 -7.20
N HIS A 249 -12.78 7.25 -7.30
CA HIS A 249 -11.75 6.39 -7.91
C HIS A 249 -11.10 5.40 -6.93
N ALA A 250 -11.65 5.21 -5.73
CA ALA A 250 -11.15 4.21 -4.77
C ALA A 250 -10.93 2.84 -5.43
N PHE A 251 -9.74 2.25 -5.22
CA PHE A 251 -9.37 0.97 -5.84
C PHE A 251 -10.14 -0.21 -5.25
N TYR A 252 -10.70 -0.04 -4.05
CA TYR A 252 -11.49 -1.05 -3.37
C TYR A 252 -12.64 -0.42 -2.59
N VAL A 253 -13.87 -0.88 -2.82
CA VAL A 253 -15.05 -0.51 -2.04
C VAL A 253 -15.77 -1.79 -1.67
N GLY A 254 -15.78 -2.13 -0.38
CA GLY A 254 -16.30 -3.41 0.10
C GLY A 254 -17.28 -3.27 1.26
N ALA A 255 -18.25 -4.18 1.33
CA ALA A 255 -19.21 -4.26 2.43
C ALA A 255 -19.27 -5.65 3.08
N LEU A 256 -19.26 -5.65 4.42
CA LEU A 256 -19.58 -6.84 5.21
C LEU A 256 -21.05 -7.21 5.02
N GLY A 257 -21.32 -8.51 5.02
CA GLY A 257 -22.69 -9.05 5.03
C GLY A 257 -22.80 -10.43 4.40
N SER A 258 -23.89 -11.14 4.68
CA SER A 258 -24.24 -12.35 3.94
C SER A 258 -24.52 -12.01 2.47
N ARG A 259 -24.59 -13.02 1.58
CA ARG A 259 -25.02 -12.82 0.18
C ARG A 259 -26.36 -12.10 0.10
N ARG A 260 -27.33 -12.55 0.92
CA ARG A 260 -28.66 -11.95 0.99
C ARG A 260 -28.60 -10.48 1.40
N ASN A 261 -27.79 -10.14 2.40
CA ASN A 261 -27.66 -8.76 2.86
C ASN A 261 -27.01 -7.88 1.80
N ASN A 262 -25.99 -8.38 1.09
CA ASN A 262 -25.34 -7.67 0.00
C ASN A 262 -26.27 -7.47 -1.20
N ALA A 263 -27.06 -8.48 -1.57
CA ALA A 263 -28.08 -8.34 -2.62
C ALA A 263 -29.12 -7.26 -2.27
N ALA A 264 -29.67 -7.31 -1.04
CA ALA A 264 -30.59 -6.29 -0.56
C ALA A 264 -29.95 -4.90 -0.50
N ARG A 265 -28.64 -4.83 -0.21
CA ARG A 265 -27.87 -3.58 -0.21
C ARG A 265 -27.75 -3.00 -1.63
N ARG A 266 -27.42 -3.83 -2.63
CA ARG A 266 -27.37 -3.41 -4.04
C ARG A 266 -28.71 -2.85 -4.50
N GLU A 267 -29.83 -3.49 -4.15
CA GLU A 267 -31.16 -2.99 -4.51
C GLU A 267 -31.45 -1.63 -3.88
N ARG A 268 -31.12 -1.42 -2.60
CA ARG A 268 -31.25 -0.09 -1.98
C ARG A 268 -30.35 0.95 -2.65
N LEU A 269 -29.09 0.60 -2.94
CA LEU A 269 -28.13 1.50 -3.57
C LEU A 269 -28.53 1.94 -4.99
N LYS A 270 -29.25 1.10 -5.74
CA LYS A 270 -29.83 1.47 -7.06
C LYS A 270 -30.83 2.62 -6.96
N GLU A 271 -31.49 2.80 -5.82
CA GLU A 271 -32.45 3.89 -5.62
C GLU A 271 -31.77 5.25 -5.41
N PHE A 272 -30.43 5.29 -5.28
CA PHE A 272 -29.64 6.49 -4.94
C PHE A 272 -28.68 6.94 -6.04
N ASP A 273 -29.13 6.94 -7.29
CA ASP A 273 -28.40 7.44 -8.47
C ASP A 273 -27.05 6.77 -8.75
N LEU A 274 -26.86 5.52 -8.30
CA LEU A 274 -25.72 4.70 -8.70
C LEU A 274 -26.04 3.91 -9.97
N ASP A 275 -25.16 3.98 -10.96
CA ASP A 275 -25.27 3.18 -12.17
C ASP A 275 -24.81 1.73 -11.95
N ASP A 276 -25.17 0.84 -12.89
CA ASP A 276 -24.80 -0.58 -12.81
C ASP A 276 -23.27 -0.79 -12.81
N ALA A 277 -22.50 0.08 -13.47
CA ALA A 277 -21.04 -0.03 -13.52
C ALA A 277 -20.40 0.30 -12.17
N GLN A 278 -20.92 1.31 -11.46
CA GLN A 278 -20.54 1.65 -10.10
C GLN A 278 -20.90 0.54 -9.13
N LEU A 279 -22.10 -0.04 -9.25
CA LEU A 279 -22.54 -1.13 -8.38
C LEU A 279 -21.68 -2.39 -8.54
N VAL A 280 -21.25 -2.73 -9.77
CA VAL A 280 -20.37 -3.88 -10.02
C VAL A 280 -19.03 -3.76 -9.27
N ARG A 281 -18.54 -2.53 -9.01
CA ARG A 281 -17.31 -2.29 -8.22
C ARG A 281 -17.46 -2.63 -6.74
N MET A 282 -18.69 -2.73 -6.21
CA MET A 282 -18.88 -3.06 -4.80
C MET A 282 -18.51 -4.52 -4.54
N HIS A 283 -17.51 -4.76 -3.68
CA HIS A 283 -17.15 -6.07 -3.16
C HIS A 283 -18.09 -6.45 -2.02
N GLY A 284 -18.62 -7.67 -2.03
CA GLY A 284 -19.58 -8.09 -1.01
C GLY A 284 -20.17 -9.47 -1.28
N PRO A 285 -20.02 -10.46 -0.38
CA PRO A 285 -19.34 -10.39 0.92
C PRO A 285 -17.83 -10.15 0.79
N VAL A 286 -17.29 -9.20 1.56
CA VAL A 286 -15.85 -8.92 1.57
C VAL A 286 -15.00 -10.08 2.09
N GLY A 287 -13.79 -10.19 1.55
CA GLY A 287 -12.75 -11.12 1.93
C GLY A 287 -12.66 -12.36 1.04
N ILE A 288 -11.50 -13.03 1.12
CA ILE A 288 -11.28 -14.33 0.49
C ILE A 288 -11.78 -15.47 1.37
N TYR A 289 -12.29 -16.53 0.75
CA TYR A 289 -12.77 -17.70 1.45
C TYR A 289 -11.61 -18.52 2.03
N ILE A 290 -11.39 -18.34 3.33
CA ILE A 290 -10.44 -19.15 4.12
C ILE A 290 -11.14 -19.93 5.24
N GLY A 291 -12.47 -19.98 5.22
CA GLY A 291 -13.26 -20.62 6.28
C GLY A 291 -13.28 -19.85 7.60
N SER A 292 -13.00 -18.55 7.57
CA SER A 292 -12.95 -17.66 8.73
C SER A 292 -14.26 -17.66 9.54
N ARG A 293 -14.15 -17.71 10.87
CA ARG A 293 -15.27 -17.69 11.83
C ARG A 293 -15.12 -16.63 12.90
N THR A 294 -13.89 -16.27 13.26
CA THR A 294 -13.61 -15.28 14.30
C THR A 294 -13.33 -13.89 13.70
N PRO A 295 -13.55 -12.78 14.43
CA PRO A 295 -13.26 -11.45 13.91
C PRO A 295 -11.81 -11.26 13.41
N PRO A 296 -10.75 -11.77 14.08
CA PRO A 296 -9.39 -11.71 13.54
C PRO A 296 -9.21 -12.47 12.22
N GLU A 297 -9.78 -13.67 12.08
CA GLU A 297 -9.72 -14.44 10.84
C GLU A 297 -10.46 -13.72 9.70
N ILE A 298 -11.61 -13.11 10.01
CA ILE A 298 -12.37 -12.31 9.04
C ILE A 298 -11.55 -11.09 8.61
N ALA A 299 -10.87 -10.42 9.55
CA ALA A 299 -9.98 -9.30 9.22
C ALA A 299 -8.84 -9.72 8.27
N VAL A 300 -8.19 -10.86 8.51
CA VAL A 300 -7.17 -11.42 7.60
C VAL A 300 -7.77 -11.74 6.23
N SER A 301 -8.96 -12.35 6.19
CA SER A 301 -9.68 -12.65 4.95
C SER A 301 -9.95 -11.39 4.11
N ILE A 302 -10.43 -10.32 4.75
CA ILE A 302 -10.71 -9.03 4.10
C ILE A 302 -9.41 -8.41 3.59
N LEU A 303 -8.38 -8.29 4.44
CA LEU A 303 -7.14 -7.62 4.06
C LEU A 303 -6.35 -8.39 3.00
N ALA A 304 -6.50 -9.72 2.94
CA ALA A 304 -5.95 -10.51 1.83
C ALA A 304 -6.65 -10.18 0.50
N GLU A 305 -7.97 -10.01 0.47
CA GLU A 305 -8.69 -9.54 -0.72
C GLU A 305 -8.27 -8.13 -1.11
N VAL A 306 -8.21 -7.19 -0.16
CA VAL A 306 -7.79 -5.80 -0.40
C VAL A 306 -6.36 -5.75 -0.94
N THR A 307 -5.46 -6.57 -0.40
CA THR A 307 -4.06 -6.64 -0.88
C THR A 307 -3.97 -7.21 -2.29
N ALA A 308 -4.76 -8.24 -2.61
CA ALA A 308 -4.86 -8.76 -3.96
C ALA A 308 -5.36 -7.68 -4.95
N ALA A 309 -6.42 -6.94 -4.58
CA ALA A 309 -6.95 -5.85 -5.40
C ALA A 309 -5.91 -4.73 -5.61
N LYS A 310 -5.24 -4.29 -4.54
CA LYS A 310 -4.14 -3.30 -4.58
C LYS A 310 -3.02 -3.71 -5.55
N ASN A 311 -2.70 -5.00 -5.62
CA ASN A 311 -1.63 -5.53 -6.45
C ASN A 311 -2.10 -6.00 -7.84
N GLY A 312 -3.35 -5.74 -8.23
CA GLY A 312 -3.91 -6.16 -9.53
C GLY A 312 -4.06 -7.68 -9.69
N VAL A 313 -4.07 -8.44 -8.58
CA VAL A 313 -4.21 -9.89 -8.60
C VAL A 313 -5.69 -10.26 -8.75
N SER A 314 -6.01 -10.90 -9.87
CA SER A 314 -7.35 -11.45 -10.10
C SER A 314 -7.56 -12.71 -9.28
N LEU A 315 -8.51 -12.69 -8.35
CA LEU A 315 -8.86 -13.83 -7.52
C LEU A 315 -9.86 -14.74 -8.26
N PRO A 316 -9.60 -16.07 -8.35
CA PRO A 316 -10.59 -17.03 -8.82
C PRO A 316 -11.91 -16.92 -8.05
N THR A 317 -13.05 -17.06 -8.74
CA THR A 317 -14.38 -17.00 -8.12
C THR A 317 -14.55 -17.99 -6.97
N ILE A 318 -13.89 -19.17 -7.04
CA ILE A 318 -13.92 -20.17 -5.97
C ILE A 318 -13.20 -19.73 -4.68
N LEU A 319 -12.32 -18.74 -4.77
CA LEU A 319 -11.65 -18.14 -3.60
C LEU A 319 -12.42 -16.93 -3.06
N GLN A 320 -13.46 -16.44 -3.76
CA GLN A 320 -14.35 -15.43 -3.20
C GLN A 320 -15.33 -16.10 -2.22
N VAL A 321 -15.67 -15.42 -1.11
CA VAL A 321 -16.58 -15.95 -0.07
C VAL A 321 -17.91 -16.42 -0.66
N GLU A 322 -18.43 -15.69 -1.65
CA GLU A 322 -19.63 -16.07 -2.36
C GLU A 322 -19.43 -17.35 -3.18
N GLY A 323 -18.48 -17.41 -4.12
CA GLY A 323 -18.30 -18.58 -4.97
C GLY A 323 -17.97 -19.86 -4.19
N ALA A 324 -17.12 -19.74 -3.17
CA ALA A 324 -16.71 -20.88 -2.34
C ALA A 324 -17.87 -21.50 -1.54
N LYS A 325 -18.71 -20.66 -0.94
CA LYS A 325 -19.89 -21.14 -0.19
C LYS A 325 -20.89 -21.82 -1.13
N ALA A 326 -20.98 -21.39 -2.40
CA ALA A 326 -21.95 -21.92 -3.35
C ALA A 326 -21.52 -23.31 -3.82
N ALA A 327 -20.22 -23.46 -4.10
CA ALA A 327 -19.61 -24.77 -4.38
C ALA A 327 -19.82 -25.76 -3.22
N ARG A 328 -19.74 -25.30 -1.96
CA ARG A 328 -20.01 -26.15 -0.79
C ARG A 328 -21.48 -26.54 -0.64
N GLU A 329 -22.41 -25.61 -0.85
CA GLU A 329 -23.85 -25.89 -0.83
C GLU A 329 -24.23 -26.93 -1.89
N ILE A 330 -23.69 -26.79 -3.10
CA ILE A 330 -23.85 -27.76 -4.20
C ILE A 330 -23.27 -29.13 -3.81
N SER A 331 -22.06 -29.16 -3.26
CA SER A 331 -21.43 -30.41 -2.81
C SER A 331 -22.19 -31.10 -1.68
N ALA A 332 -22.79 -30.34 -0.76
CA ALA A 332 -23.58 -30.87 0.35
C ALA A 332 -24.93 -31.42 -0.14
N GLY A 333 -25.58 -30.77 -1.11
CA GLY A 333 -26.81 -31.26 -1.74
C GLY A 333 -26.58 -32.51 -2.61
N ALA A 334 -25.47 -32.57 -3.36
CA ALA A 334 -25.12 -33.76 -4.14
C ALA A 334 -24.86 -35.00 -3.26
N SER A 335 -24.38 -34.81 -2.02
CA SER A 335 -24.21 -35.91 -1.06
C SER A 335 -25.50 -36.38 -0.38
N SER A 336 -26.58 -35.57 -0.37
CA SER A 336 -27.88 -36.01 0.17
C SER A 336 -28.69 -36.83 -0.82
N ASP A 337 -28.47 -36.64 -2.12
CA ASP A 337 -29.23 -37.31 -3.18
C ASP A 337 -28.67 -38.72 -3.54
N CYS A 338 -27.51 -39.11 -3.01
CA CYS A 338 -26.97 -40.48 -3.16
C CYS A 338 -27.45 -41.47 -2.08
N HIS A 339 -28.41 -41.08 -1.23
CA HIS A 339 -29.00 -41.92 -0.19
C HIS A 339 -30.51 -42.12 -0.35
N VAL A 340 -30.99 -42.28 -1.59
CA VAL A 340 -32.35 -42.76 -1.89
C VAL A 340 -32.30 -43.97 -2.80
#